data_AF-A0A955VZ89-F1
#
_entry.id   AF-A0A955VZ89-F1
#
_cell.length_a   1.000
_cell.length_b   1.000
_cell.length_c   1.000
_cell.angle_alpha   90.00
_cell.angle_beta   90.00
_cell.angle_gamma   90.00
#
_symmetry.space_group_name_H-M   'P 1'
#
loop_
_entity.id
_entity.type
_entity.pdbx_description
1 polymer ?
#
loop_
_entity_poly.entity_id
_entity_poly.type
_entity_poly.pdbx_seq_one_letter_code
_entity_poly.pdbx_strand_id
1 'polypeptide(L)'
;MRTKTHRMYPRELKESVVRRYLSTEVSYCALAQDVGADESSVRAWVRAFREHGHVTTKRTKRRAGTDGRSAAEKLRLVIAAKGLGDDERGAFLRREGVHDADLERWEQDALGGLSGQASSAAQAQRIRELERKNRKQDKRLREAAALLDLQKKVQALWGGEDDSTPPRSE
;
A
#
# COMPACT_ATOMS: atom_id res chain seq x y z
N MET A 1 -15.53 24.44 -20.11
CA MET A 1 -14.75 23.20 -19.94
C MET A 1 -13.70 23.42 -18.86
N ARG A 2 -13.80 22.78 -17.68
CA ARG A 2 -12.80 22.95 -16.61
C ARG A 2 -11.71 21.90 -16.78
N THR A 3 -10.52 22.33 -17.18
CA THR A 3 -9.34 21.48 -17.28
C THR A 3 -8.96 20.96 -15.89
N LYS A 4 -8.98 19.64 -15.69
CA LYS A 4 -8.50 19.01 -14.46
C LYS A 4 -6.98 19.17 -14.39
N THR A 5 -6.51 20.31 -13.87
CA THR A 5 -5.11 20.51 -13.51
C THR A 5 -4.78 19.56 -12.35
N HIS A 6 -3.91 18.59 -12.60
CA HIS A 6 -3.49 17.63 -11.59
C HIS A 6 -2.56 18.31 -10.58
N ARG A 7 -3.14 18.85 -9.50
CA ARG A 7 -2.38 19.47 -8.41
C ARG A 7 -2.29 18.49 -7.25
N MET A 8 -1.06 18.08 -6.91
CA MET A 8 -0.80 17.32 -5.69
C MET A 8 -0.71 18.29 -4.52
N TYR A 9 -1.58 18.13 -3.53
CA TYR A 9 -1.58 18.98 -2.33
C TYR A 9 -0.81 18.28 -1.19
N PRO A 10 0.10 18.99 -0.50
CA PRO A 10 0.78 18.51 0.70
C PRO A 10 -0.19 18.07 1.78
N ARG A 11 0.25 17.18 2.68
CA ARG A 11 -0.61 16.64 3.75
C ARG A 11 -1.02 17.75 4.73
N GLU A 12 -0.08 18.61 5.12
CA GLU A 12 -0.33 19.65 6.12
C GLU A 12 -1.41 20.61 5.63
N LEU A 13 -1.36 20.95 4.34
CA LEU A 13 -2.35 21.82 3.70
C LEU A 13 -3.76 21.20 3.70
N LYS A 14 -3.86 19.90 3.46
CA LYS A 14 -5.17 19.22 3.49
C LYS A 14 -5.73 19.17 4.92
N GLU A 15 -4.88 18.90 5.90
CA GLU A 15 -5.28 18.83 7.31
C GLU A 15 -5.69 20.19 7.87
N SER A 16 -5.00 21.28 7.49
CA SER A 16 -5.37 22.63 7.90
C SER A 16 -6.75 23.03 7.36
N VAL A 17 -7.04 22.71 6.09
CA VAL A 17 -8.36 22.95 5.47
C VAL A 17 -9.47 22.19 6.19
N VAL A 18 -9.24 20.91 6.50
CA VAL A 18 -10.24 20.10 7.20
C VAL A 18 -10.45 20.58 8.63
N ARG A 19 -9.37 20.93 9.36
CA ARG A 19 -9.50 21.51 10.71
C ARG A 19 -10.24 22.84 10.68
N ARG A 20 -9.98 23.70 9.70
CA ARG A 20 -10.73 24.96 9.51
C ARG A 20 -12.22 24.67 9.27
N TYR A 21 -12.56 23.73 8.39
CA TYR A 21 -13.94 23.33 8.16
C TYR A 21 -14.66 22.76 9.40
N LEU A 22 -13.94 22.02 10.25
CA LEU A 22 -14.52 21.43 11.47
C LEU A 22 -14.61 22.42 12.64
N SER A 23 -13.77 23.46 12.64
CA SER A 23 -13.72 24.47 13.71
C SER A 23 -14.52 25.73 13.39
N THR A 24 -14.80 26.00 12.12
CA THR A 24 -15.54 27.19 11.66
C THR A 24 -16.62 26.80 10.67
N GLU A 25 -17.77 27.48 10.68
CA GLU A 25 -18.90 27.24 9.76
C GLU A 25 -18.64 27.78 8.33
N VAL A 26 -17.45 27.53 7.80
CA VAL A 26 -17.06 28.01 6.45
C VAL A 26 -17.54 27.00 5.40
N SER A 27 -18.13 27.51 4.32
CA SER A 27 -18.58 26.66 3.22
C SER A 27 -17.42 25.99 2.47
N TYR A 28 -17.69 24.83 1.85
CA TYR A 28 -16.70 24.13 1.02
C TYR A 28 -16.18 24.97 -0.14
N CYS A 29 -17.03 25.85 -0.70
CA CYS A 29 -16.68 26.73 -1.81
C CYS A 29 -15.66 27.79 -1.38
N ALA A 30 -15.87 28.44 -0.23
CA ALA A 30 -14.94 29.45 0.28
C ALA A 30 -13.56 28.84 0.59
N LEU A 31 -13.52 27.66 1.21
CA LEU A 31 -12.25 26.95 1.48
C LEU A 31 -11.53 26.52 0.20
N ALA A 32 -12.29 26.13 -0.84
CA ALA A 32 -11.73 25.76 -2.13
C ALA A 32 -11.09 26.96 -2.83
N GLN A 33 -11.73 28.14 -2.76
CA GLN A 33 -11.20 29.40 -3.29
C GLN A 33 -9.93 29.85 -2.54
N ASP A 34 -9.95 29.81 -1.20
CA ASP A 34 -8.81 30.20 -0.34
C ASP A 34 -7.53 29.40 -0.66
N VAL A 35 -7.68 28.10 -0.92
CA VAL A 35 -6.55 27.17 -1.14
C VAL A 35 -6.23 26.96 -2.62
N GLY A 36 -7.04 27.55 -3.52
CA GLY A 36 -6.92 27.33 -4.96
C GLY A 36 -7.13 25.85 -5.35
N ALA A 37 -8.00 25.16 -4.61
CA ALA A 37 -8.39 23.77 -4.83
C ALA A 37 -9.80 23.68 -5.42
N ASP A 38 -10.15 22.53 -6.00
CA ASP A 38 -11.52 22.29 -6.45
C ASP A 38 -12.40 21.88 -5.26
N GLU A 39 -13.66 22.32 -5.25
CA GLU A 39 -14.61 22.03 -4.18
C GLU A 39 -14.76 20.51 -3.93
N SER A 40 -14.72 19.71 -4.99
CA SER A 40 -14.79 18.24 -4.86
C SER A 40 -13.57 17.65 -4.13
N SER A 41 -12.41 18.32 -4.22
CA SER A 41 -11.20 17.91 -3.50
C SER A 41 -11.32 18.19 -2.02
N VAL A 42 -11.86 19.37 -1.65
CA VAL A 42 -12.08 19.75 -0.24
C VAL A 42 -13.11 18.82 0.41
N ARG A 43 -14.23 18.54 -0.27
CA ARG A 43 -15.23 17.56 0.20
C ARG A 43 -14.63 16.17 0.40
N ALA A 44 -13.77 15.73 -0.52
CA ALA A 44 -13.08 14.44 -0.39
C ALA A 44 -12.13 14.39 0.82
N TRP A 45 -11.42 15.48 1.14
CA TRP A 45 -10.54 15.55 2.32
C TRP A 45 -11.32 15.49 3.63
N VAL A 46 -12.43 16.24 3.73
CA VAL A 46 -13.30 16.22 4.91
C VAL A 46 -13.92 14.85 5.11
N ARG A 47 -14.39 14.21 4.02
CA ARG A 47 -14.92 12.85 4.09
C ARG A 47 -13.87 11.84 4.56
N ALA A 48 -12.67 11.88 3.99
CA ALA A 48 -11.58 10.99 4.39
C ALA A 48 -11.21 11.17 5.87
N PHE A 49 -11.22 12.41 6.37
CA PHE A 49 -10.98 12.69 7.78
C PHE A 49 -12.09 12.16 8.69
N ARG A 50 -13.37 12.28 8.29
CA ARG A 50 -14.50 11.71 9.05
C ARG A 50 -14.47 10.18 9.10
N GLU A 51 -14.05 9.54 8.01
CA GLU A 51 -13.99 8.07 7.90
C GLU A 51 -12.75 7.46 8.58
N HIS A 52 -11.61 8.16 8.59
CA HIS A 52 -10.32 7.58 9.00
C HIS A 52 -9.54 8.38 10.06
N GLY A 53 -10.07 9.52 10.52
CA GLY A 53 -9.44 10.39 11.50
C GLY A 53 -8.21 11.17 11.00
N HIS A 54 -7.82 11.01 9.73
CA HIS A 54 -6.69 11.72 9.12
C HIS A 54 -6.90 11.90 7.62
N VAL A 55 -6.26 12.92 7.02
CA VAL A 55 -6.35 13.15 5.57
C VAL A 55 -5.24 12.41 4.84
N THR A 56 -5.61 11.59 3.85
CA THR A 56 -4.65 10.82 3.06
C THR A 56 -4.09 11.66 1.89
N THR A 57 -2.78 11.56 1.66
CA THR A 57 -2.14 12.20 0.50
C THR A 57 -2.36 11.41 -0.78
N LYS A 58 -2.48 10.09 -0.66
CA LYS A 58 -2.77 9.17 -1.75
C LYS A 58 -4.23 9.29 -2.13
N ARG A 59 -4.50 9.52 -3.42
CA ARG A 59 -5.85 9.44 -3.97
C ARG A 59 -6.41 8.07 -3.58
N THR A 60 -7.48 8.02 -2.80
CA THR A 60 -8.29 6.81 -2.71
C THR A 60 -8.63 6.46 -4.14
N LYS A 61 -8.09 5.33 -4.65
CA LYS A 61 -8.50 4.84 -5.97
C LYS A 61 -10.01 4.78 -5.89
N ARG A 62 -10.72 5.64 -6.65
CA ARG A 62 -12.13 5.36 -6.98
C ARG A 62 -12.09 3.93 -7.44
N ARG A 63 -12.78 3.03 -6.72
CA ARG A 63 -12.84 1.62 -7.08
C ARG A 63 -13.19 1.60 -8.56
N ALA A 64 -12.25 1.16 -9.39
CA ALA A 64 -12.45 1.07 -10.82
C ALA A 64 -13.38 -0.12 -11.01
N GLY A 65 -14.65 0.20 -11.18
CA GLY A 65 -15.75 -0.75 -11.22
C GLY A 65 -17.00 0.07 -10.97
N THR A 66 -17.76 0.29 -12.03
CA THR A 66 -19.07 0.94 -12.11
C THR A 66 -20.09 0.39 -11.12
N ASP A 67 -19.78 -0.70 -10.45
CA ASP A 67 -20.66 -1.36 -9.52
C ASP A 67 -20.32 -1.04 -8.06
N GLY A 68 -21.17 -0.22 -7.43
CA GLY A 68 -21.16 0.02 -5.99
C GLY A 68 -21.49 -1.22 -5.15
N ARG A 69 -21.80 -2.35 -5.80
CA ARG A 69 -22.14 -3.64 -5.20
C ARG A 69 -21.02 -4.20 -4.33
N SER A 70 -21.42 -4.77 -3.19
CA SER A 70 -20.54 -5.46 -2.27
C SER A 70 -19.98 -6.75 -2.89
N ALA A 71 -18.89 -7.28 -2.35
CA ALA A 71 -18.32 -8.55 -2.82
C ALA A 71 -19.31 -9.73 -2.65
N ALA A 72 -20.11 -9.71 -1.58
CA ALA A 72 -21.13 -10.72 -1.32
C ALA A 72 -22.26 -10.67 -2.37
N GLU A 73 -22.70 -9.47 -2.76
CA GLU A 73 -23.71 -9.31 -3.83
C GLU A 73 -23.19 -9.79 -5.18
N LYS A 74 -21.94 -9.45 -5.53
CA LYS A 74 -21.32 -9.94 -6.77
C LYS A 74 -21.25 -11.46 -6.81
N LEU A 75 -20.86 -12.10 -5.71
CA LEU A 75 -20.80 -13.55 -5.61
C LEU A 75 -22.20 -14.20 -5.74
N ARG A 76 -23.22 -13.62 -5.10
CA ARG A 76 -24.61 -14.09 -5.24
C ARG A 76 -25.08 -14.06 -6.69
N LEU A 77 -24.79 -12.99 -7.41
CA LEU A 77 -25.16 -12.84 -8.81
C LEU A 77 -24.45 -13.85 -9.72
N VAL A 78 -23.15 -14.09 -9.48
CA VAL A 78 -22.38 -15.12 -10.22
C VAL A 78 -22.96 -16.51 -9.97
N ILE A 79 -23.28 -16.86 -8.72
CA ILE A 79 -23.88 -18.16 -8.38
C ILE A 79 -25.27 -18.31 -8.99
N ALA A 80 -26.12 -17.28 -8.88
CA ALA A 80 -27.46 -17.28 -9.46
C ALA A 80 -27.42 -17.44 -10.99
N ALA A 81 -26.50 -16.74 -11.67
CA ALA A 81 -26.33 -16.83 -13.11
C ALA A 81 -25.84 -18.21 -13.59
N LYS A 82 -25.02 -18.91 -12.80
CA LYS A 82 -24.56 -20.28 -13.11
C LYS A 82 -25.67 -21.33 -12.98
N GLY A 83 -26.71 -21.05 -12.20
CA GLY A 83 -27.85 -21.95 -12.02
C GLY A 83 -28.94 -21.82 -13.08
N LEU A 84 -28.84 -20.84 -13.98
CA LEU A 84 -29.83 -20.51 -15.01
C LEU A 84 -29.37 -21.04 -16.38
N GLY A 85 -30.31 -21.51 -17.20
CA GLY A 85 -30.04 -21.83 -18.61
C GLY A 85 -29.73 -20.57 -19.44
N ASP A 86 -29.12 -20.71 -20.61
CA ASP A 86 -28.65 -19.57 -21.43
C ASP A 86 -29.74 -18.53 -21.73
N ASP A 87 -30.97 -18.98 -22.01
CA ASP A 87 -32.12 -18.10 -22.27
C ASP A 87 -32.56 -17.31 -21.03
N GLU A 88 -32.56 -17.96 -19.86
CA GLU A 88 -32.95 -17.37 -18.58
C GLU A 88 -31.84 -16.45 -18.03
N ARG A 89 -30.57 -16.82 -18.27
CA ARG A 89 -29.38 -16.05 -17.91
C ARG A 89 -29.39 -14.69 -18.58
N GLY A 90 -29.72 -14.62 -19.87
CA GLY A 90 -29.84 -13.34 -20.59
C GLY A 90 -30.94 -12.44 -20.01
N ALA A 91 -32.09 -13.00 -19.63
CA ALA A 91 -33.18 -12.25 -19.01
C ALA A 91 -32.80 -11.75 -17.59
N PHE A 92 -32.12 -12.59 -16.81
CA PHE A 92 -31.62 -12.27 -15.48
C PHE A 92 -30.60 -11.12 -15.50
N LEU A 93 -29.62 -11.19 -16.40
CA LEU A 93 -28.58 -10.16 -16.58
C LEU A 93 -29.19 -8.78 -16.91
N ARG A 94 -30.22 -8.74 -17.76
CA ARG A 94 -30.93 -7.49 -18.09
C ARG A 94 -31.71 -6.93 -16.91
N ARG A 95 -32.30 -7.78 -16.07
CA ARG A 95 -33.04 -7.34 -14.86
C ARG A 95 -32.11 -6.76 -13.80
N GLU A 96 -30.98 -7.42 -13.57
CA GLU A 96 -29.98 -7.00 -12.58
C GLU A 96 -29.08 -5.88 -13.11
N GLY A 97 -29.12 -5.58 -14.41
CA GLY A 97 -28.28 -4.55 -15.03
C GLY A 97 -26.79 -4.91 -14.98
N VAL A 98 -26.48 -6.20 -15.15
CA VAL A 98 -25.12 -6.75 -15.15
C VAL A 98 -24.84 -7.34 -16.52
N HIS A 99 -23.62 -7.19 -17.02
CA HIS A 99 -23.20 -7.81 -18.27
C HIS A 99 -22.50 -9.14 -18.02
N ASP A 100 -22.53 -10.02 -19.02
CA ASP A 100 -21.92 -11.34 -18.89
C ASP A 100 -20.40 -11.25 -18.63
N ALA A 101 -19.73 -10.31 -19.28
CA ALA A 101 -18.32 -9.99 -19.04
C ALA A 101 -18.03 -9.53 -17.59
N ASP A 102 -18.99 -8.87 -16.92
CA ASP A 102 -18.83 -8.49 -15.51
C ASP A 102 -18.91 -9.71 -14.59
N LEU A 103 -19.80 -10.67 -14.89
CA LEU A 103 -19.88 -11.94 -14.16
C LEU A 103 -18.62 -12.77 -14.31
N GLU A 104 -18.13 -12.95 -15.54
CA GLU A 104 -16.90 -13.68 -15.81
C GLU A 104 -15.71 -13.06 -15.08
N ARG A 105 -15.63 -11.73 -15.09
CA ARG A 105 -14.60 -11.01 -14.34
C ARG A 105 -14.74 -11.23 -12.83
N TRP A 106 -15.94 -11.18 -12.27
CA TRP A 106 -16.14 -11.40 -10.84
C TRP A 106 -15.85 -12.85 -10.43
N GLU A 107 -16.13 -13.81 -11.31
CA GLU A 107 -15.76 -15.21 -11.13
C GLU A 107 -14.23 -15.36 -11.09
N GLN A 108 -13.51 -14.75 -12.04
CA GLN A 108 -12.05 -14.76 -12.05
C GLN A 108 -11.45 -14.06 -10.83
N ASP A 109 -12.00 -12.90 -10.42
CA ASP A 109 -11.55 -12.18 -9.23
C ASP A 109 -11.78 -13.03 -7.95
N ALA A 110 -12.91 -13.74 -7.87
CA ALA A 110 -13.22 -14.64 -6.75
C ALA A 110 -12.28 -15.86 -6.72
N LEU A 111 -12.04 -16.49 -7.86
CA LEU A 111 -11.10 -17.61 -8.00
C LEU A 111 -9.66 -17.17 -7.73
N GLY A 112 -9.25 -16.00 -8.19
CA GLY A 112 -7.94 -15.39 -7.92
C GLY A 112 -7.74 -15.02 -6.45
N GLY A 113 -8.82 -14.68 -5.75
CA GLY A 113 -8.84 -14.48 -4.30
C GLY A 113 -8.67 -15.77 -3.52
N LEU A 114 -9.44 -16.82 -3.89
CA LEU A 114 -9.41 -18.14 -3.24
C LEU A 114 -8.11 -18.91 -3.49
N SER A 115 -7.53 -18.78 -4.67
CA SER A 115 -6.23 -19.39 -5.05
C SER A 115 -5.02 -18.69 -4.44
N GLY A 116 -5.21 -17.58 -3.70
CA GLY A 116 -4.12 -16.83 -3.07
C GLY A 116 -3.26 -16.00 -4.04
N GLN A 117 -3.62 -15.90 -5.32
CA GLN A 117 -2.88 -15.08 -6.30
C GLN A 117 -2.89 -13.59 -5.92
N ALA A 118 -3.96 -13.09 -5.30
CA ALA A 118 -4.05 -11.71 -4.81
C ALA A 118 -3.16 -11.41 -3.58
N SER A 119 -2.94 -12.39 -2.68
CA SER A 119 -2.03 -12.24 -1.54
C SER A 119 -0.55 -12.32 -1.95
N SER A 120 -0.27 -13.03 -3.06
CA SER A 120 1.08 -13.23 -3.58
C SER A 120 1.80 -11.92 -3.94
N ALA A 121 1.12 -10.90 -4.45
CA ALA A 121 1.79 -9.68 -4.91
C ALA A 121 2.33 -8.82 -3.76
N ALA A 122 1.54 -8.67 -2.68
CA ALA A 122 1.96 -7.95 -1.47
C ALA A 122 3.01 -8.76 -0.69
N GLN A 123 2.83 -10.08 -0.60
CA GLN A 123 3.81 -10.98 0.01
C GLN A 123 5.14 -10.97 -0.76
N ALA A 124 5.12 -11.00 -2.10
CA ALA A 124 6.31 -10.93 -2.94
C ALA A 124 7.05 -9.59 -2.83
N GLN A 125 6.35 -8.49 -2.58
CA GLN A 125 7.01 -7.22 -2.27
C GLN A 125 7.69 -7.27 -0.90
N ARG A 126 7.02 -7.85 0.12
CA ARG A 126 7.59 -8.01 1.45
C ARG A 126 8.82 -8.92 1.45
N ILE A 127 8.76 -10.04 0.73
CA ILE A 127 9.89 -10.97 0.56
C ILE A 127 11.09 -10.22 -0.04
N ARG A 128 10.89 -9.49 -1.16
CA ARG A 128 11.96 -8.70 -1.78
C ARG A 128 12.55 -7.64 -0.85
N GLU A 129 11.71 -6.99 -0.04
CA GLU A 129 12.18 -6.01 0.95
C GLU A 129 13.05 -6.67 2.04
N LEU A 130 12.59 -7.82 2.56
CA LEU A 130 13.32 -8.59 3.57
C LEU A 130 14.65 -9.13 3.03
N GLU A 131 14.67 -9.67 1.81
CA GLU A 131 15.90 -10.12 1.15
C GLU A 131 16.90 -8.97 0.94
N ARG A 132 16.42 -7.76 0.65
CA ARG A 132 17.30 -6.57 0.55
C ARG A 132 17.90 -6.21 1.90
N LYS A 133 17.13 -6.28 2.99
CA LYS A 133 17.64 -6.02 4.34
C LYS A 133 18.66 -7.08 4.75
N ASN A 134 18.36 -8.34 4.48
CA ASN A 134 19.24 -9.46 4.79
C ASN A 134 20.59 -9.32 4.05
N ARG A 135 20.58 -9.05 2.73
CA ARG A 135 21.80 -8.78 1.96
C ARG A 135 22.66 -7.63 2.52
N LYS A 136 22.02 -6.57 3.02
CA LYS A 136 22.74 -5.45 3.64
C LYS A 136 23.36 -5.84 4.99
N GLN A 137 22.66 -6.65 5.78
CA GLN A 137 23.16 -7.18 7.04
C GLN A 137 24.33 -8.14 6.80
N ASP A 138 24.21 -9.07 5.86
CA ASP A 138 25.28 -9.99 5.47
C ASP A 138 26.55 -9.24 5.03
N LYS A 139 26.40 -8.15 4.27
CA LYS A 139 27.54 -7.32 3.86
C LYS A 139 28.27 -6.73 5.08
N ARG A 140 27.54 -6.17 6.04
CA ARG A 140 28.11 -5.62 7.27
C ARG A 140 28.77 -6.70 8.12
N LEU A 141 28.17 -7.89 8.20
CA LEU A 141 28.74 -9.02 8.92
C LEU A 141 30.05 -9.48 8.29
N ARG A 142 30.14 -9.53 6.96
CA ARG A 142 31.40 -9.86 6.25
C ARG A 142 32.48 -8.82 6.47
N GLU A 143 32.13 -7.53 6.42
CA GLU A 143 33.08 -6.44 6.70
C GLU A 143 33.60 -6.53 8.15
N ALA A 144 32.72 -6.79 9.12
CA ALA A 144 33.12 -7.00 10.51
C ALA A 144 34.01 -8.25 10.69
N ALA A 145 33.69 -9.36 10.02
CA ALA A 145 34.51 -10.56 10.02
C ALA A 145 35.91 -10.30 9.44
N ALA A 146 35.99 -9.54 8.33
CA ALA A 146 37.27 -9.17 7.72
C ALA A 146 38.12 -8.27 8.64
N LEU A 147 37.49 -7.33 9.37
CA LEU A 147 38.18 -6.51 10.36
C LEU A 147 38.72 -7.34 11.53
N LEU A 148 37.92 -8.30 12.03
CA LEU A 148 38.36 -9.22 13.08
C LEU A 148 39.54 -10.10 12.61
N ASP A 149 39.48 -10.60 11.39
CA ASP A 149 40.58 -11.39 10.82
C ASP A 149 41.84 -10.56 10.61
N LEU A 150 41.70 -9.28 10.19
CA LEU A 150 42.83 -8.36 10.09
C LEU A 150 43.44 -8.08 11.46
N GLN A 151 42.62 -7.84 12.49
CA GLN A 151 43.08 -7.62 13.86
C GLN A 151 43.87 -8.84 14.38
N LYS A 152 43.38 -10.06 14.16
CA LYS A 152 44.09 -11.28 14.51
C LYS A 152 45.44 -11.40 13.80
N LYS A 153 45.50 -11.08 12.50
CA LYS A 153 46.76 -11.10 11.73
C LYS A 153 47.75 -10.06 12.22
N VAL A 154 47.30 -8.85 12.53
CA VAL A 154 48.14 -7.79 13.10
C VAL A 154 48.68 -8.20 14.47
N GLN A 155 47.83 -8.75 15.35
CA GLN A 155 48.25 -9.27 16.64
C GLN A 155 49.24 -10.43 16.52
N ALA A 156 49.11 -11.30 15.51
CA ALA A 156 50.08 -12.37 15.27
C ALA A 156 51.44 -11.84 14.76
N LEU A 157 51.46 -10.73 14.00
CA LEU A 157 52.68 -10.11 13.50
C LEU A 157 53.40 -9.25 14.55
N TRP A 158 52.66 -8.59 15.45
CA TRP A 158 53.22 -7.68 16.46
C TRP A 158 53.26 -8.26 17.89
N GLY A 159 52.49 -9.30 18.18
CA GLY A 159 52.42 -9.97 19.48
C GLY A 159 53.23 -11.26 19.57
N GLY A 160 54.21 -11.44 18.68
CA GLY A 160 55.16 -12.57 18.72
C GLY A 160 56.30 -12.40 19.74
N GLU A 161 56.28 -11.34 20.56
CA GLU A 161 57.38 -10.97 21.44
C GLU A 161 56.86 -10.52 22.81
N ASP A 162 56.09 -11.38 23.48
CA ASP A 162 55.71 -11.17 24.88
C ASP A 162 55.67 -12.48 25.68
N ASP A 163 56.55 -13.43 25.34
CA ASP A 163 56.73 -14.64 26.17
C ASP A 163 58.14 -15.24 26.03
N SER A 164 59.18 -14.47 26.37
CA SER A 164 60.52 -15.01 26.74
C SER A 164 61.38 -13.94 27.39
N THR A 165 60.99 -13.49 28.59
CA THR A 165 61.99 -13.00 29.56
C THR A 165 62.05 -14.05 30.67
N PRO A 166 63.13 -14.85 30.78
CA PRO A 166 63.22 -15.83 31.85
C PRO A 166 63.23 -15.09 33.19
N PRO A 167 62.64 -15.65 34.26
CA PRO A 167 62.62 -15.00 35.56
C PRO A 167 64.05 -14.83 36.05
N ARG A 168 64.40 -13.57 36.36
CA ARG A 168 65.68 -13.20 36.96
C ARG A 168 65.79 -13.90 38.31
N SER A 169 66.69 -14.86 38.41
CA SER A 169 67.02 -15.55 39.66
C SER A 169 67.76 -14.58 40.59
N GLU A 170 67.24 -14.38 41.79
CA GLU A 170 67.96 -13.82 42.95
C GLU A 170 68.56 -14.94 43.79
#